data_AF-A0A0F9H1Q4-F1
#
_entry.id   AF-A0A0F9H1Q4-F1
#
_cell.length_a   1.000
_cell.length_b   1.000
_cell.length_c   1.000
_cell.angle_alpha   90.00
_cell.angle_beta   90.00
_cell.angle_gamma   90.00
#
_symmetry.space_group_name_H-M   'P 1'
#
loop_
_entity.id
_entity.type
_entity.pdbx_description
1 polymer ?
#
loop_
_entity_poly.entity_id
_entity_poly.type
_entity_poly.pdbx_seq_one_letter_code
_entity_poly.pdbx_strand_id
1 'polypeptide(L)'
;HDHGPRTDSEEGDAKPAVDMPALSKYQIQAVIAKAQLVKKAVGSENLQEIKAAFSEIDQSLKNVDMELLAGHAHMLWMEYHMRLSNDAVEGIQAKTIKDAKAAAKSLAENISFVAAKFGLVHKHPASEGSRISDTFRKQLAKVFESYFAIQQALADDKVQLATESAKKASDALKAVDMKLLSSQEHDKWMKFSAELESVLSEASQSKDIKLLREDFYLLSQQLAKIAKHFGSTGPSPLYILRCPMAFDNKGAQWLQDNDQTSNPYFGQMMLQCGGVEEVVGIKEIWEKKDK
;
A
#
# COMPACT_ATOMS: atom_id res chain seq x y z
N HIS A 1 53.79 -23.96 -15.60
CA HIS A 1 52.47 -24.58 -15.83
C HIS A 1 52.04 -25.15 -14.49
N ASP A 2 51.46 -24.37 -13.58
CA ASP A 2 50.09 -23.81 -13.60
C ASP A 2 49.03 -24.86 -13.96
N HIS A 3 48.45 -25.45 -12.92
CA HIS A 3 47.16 -26.11 -12.97
C HIS A 3 46.38 -25.62 -11.74
N GLY A 4 45.53 -24.63 -11.96
CA GLY A 4 44.61 -24.07 -10.98
C GLY A 4 43.59 -25.12 -10.47
N PRO A 5 42.87 -24.79 -9.38
CA PRO A 5 41.99 -25.76 -8.73
C PRO A 5 40.58 -25.76 -9.33
N ARG A 6 40.04 -26.98 -9.43
CA ARG A 6 38.63 -27.44 -9.27
C ARG A 6 37.48 -26.49 -9.64
N THR A 7 36.54 -27.03 -10.42
CA THR A 7 35.11 -26.70 -10.29
C THR A 7 34.30 -27.99 -10.19
N ASP A 8 33.90 -28.32 -8.96
CA ASP A 8 32.66 -29.05 -8.67
C ASP A 8 31.83 -28.10 -7.80
N SER A 9 30.71 -27.63 -8.31
CA SER A 9 29.45 -27.44 -7.56
C SER A 9 28.43 -26.80 -8.48
N GLU A 10 27.44 -27.58 -8.88
CA GLU A 10 26.15 -27.11 -9.37
C GLU A 10 25.49 -26.27 -8.27
N GLU A 11 25.64 -24.95 -8.33
CA GLU A 11 24.72 -24.03 -7.65
C GLU A 11 23.45 -23.93 -8.49
N GLY A 12 22.33 -24.43 -7.95
CA GLY A 12 21.03 -24.32 -8.58
C GLY A 12 20.62 -22.86 -8.74
N ASP A 13 20.71 -22.37 -9.97
CA ASP A 13 20.24 -21.05 -10.38
C ASP A 13 18.76 -20.85 -9.98
N ALA A 14 18.53 -19.98 -9.00
CA ALA A 14 17.20 -19.47 -8.71
C ALA A 14 16.71 -18.70 -9.94
N LYS A 15 15.69 -19.23 -10.63
CA LYS A 15 15.06 -18.58 -11.79
C LYS A 15 14.76 -17.11 -11.47
N PRO A 16 15.05 -16.17 -12.40
CA PRO A 16 14.80 -14.75 -12.16
C PRO A 16 13.32 -14.51 -11.88
N ALA A 17 13.05 -13.66 -10.89
CA ALA A 17 11.70 -13.20 -10.58
C ALA A 17 11.05 -12.62 -11.84
N VAL A 18 9.77 -12.92 -12.07
CA VAL A 18 8.99 -12.35 -13.17
C VAL A 18 9.08 -10.82 -13.10
N ASP A 19 9.47 -10.18 -14.21
CA ASP A 19 9.48 -8.73 -14.31
C ASP A 19 8.04 -8.21 -14.48
N MET A 20 7.66 -7.18 -13.72
CA MET A 20 6.33 -6.60 -13.76
C MET A 20 6.33 -5.16 -13.22
N PRO A 21 5.36 -4.33 -13.64
CA PRO A 21 5.21 -2.99 -13.07
C PRO A 21 5.01 -3.02 -11.56
N ALA A 22 5.47 -1.96 -10.88
CA ALA A 22 5.30 -1.80 -9.43
C ALA A 22 3.84 -2.01 -9.01
N LEU A 23 2.88 -1.33 -9.66
CA LEU A 23 1.47 -1.47 -9.32
C LEU A 23 0.95 -2.92 -9.42
N SER A 24 1.32 -3.67 -10.46
CA SER A 24 0.96 -5.08 -10.58
C SER A 24 1.57 -5.93 -9.47
N LYS A 25 2.86 -5.71 -9.16
CA LYS A 25 3.53 -6.36 -8.03
C LYS A 25 2.78 -6.11 -6.73
N TYR A 26 2.34 -4.87 -6.51
CA TYR A 26 1.57 -4.48 -5.35
C TYR A 26 0.24 -5.23 -5.26
N GLN A 27 -0.56 -5.17 -6.33
CA GLN A 27 -1.89 -5.78 -6.37
C GLN A 27 -1.83 -7.29 -6.09
N ILE A 28 -0.84 -7.99 -6.66
CA ILE A 28 -0.61 -9.41 -6.40
C ILE A 28 -0.18 -9.65 -4.94
N GLN A 29 0.67 -8.78 -4.39
CA GLN A 29 1.06 -8.85 -2.97
C GLN A 29 -0.10 -8.61 -2.01
N ALA A 30 -1.04 -7.72 -2.36
CA ALA A 30 -2.25 -7.47 -1.58
C ALA A 30 -3.11 -8.75 -1.49
N VAL A 31 -3.25 -9.50 -2.60
CA VAL A 31 -3.93 -10.81 -2.62
C VAL A 31 -3.22 -11.80 -1.67
N ILE A 32 -1.89 -11.89 -1.73
CA ILE A 32 -1.08 -12.75 -0.84
C ILE A 32 -1.26 -12.36 0.63
N ALA A 33 -1.27 -11.05 0.95
CA ALA A 33 -1.46 -10.55 2.31
C ALA A 33 -2.88 -10.86 2.83
N LYS A 34 -3.92 -10.66 2.01
CA LYS A 34 -5.31 -10.99 2.35
C LYS A 34 -5.51 -12.49 2.60
N ALA A 35 -4.77 -13.36 1.92
CA ALA A 35 -4.77 -14.80 2.22
C ALA A 35 -4.38 -15.15 3.66
N GLN A 36 -3.55 -14.32 4.32
CA GLN A 36 -3.23 -14.51 5.74
C GLN A 36 -4.44 -14.28 6.66
N LEU A 37 -5.41 -13.44 6.25
CA LEU A 37 -6.64 -13.23 7.00
C LEU A 37 -7.49 -14.50 7.01
N VAL A 38 -7.60 -15.22 5.89
CA VAL A 38 -8.30 -16.51 5.85
C VAL A 38 -7.61 -17.53 6.76
N LYS A 39 -6.28 -17.60 6.72
CA LYS A 39 -5.51 -18.47 7.64
C LYS A 39 -5.81 -18.16 9.11
N LYS A 40 -5.91 -16.88 9.47
CA LYS A 40 -6.26 -16.46 10.84
C LYS A 40 -7.71 -16.77 11.19
N ALA A 41 -8.66 -16.50 10.29
CA ALA A 41 -10.08 -16.73 10.48
C ALA A 41 -10.41 -18.21 10.65
N VAL A 42 -9.68 -19.10 9.97
CA VAL A 42 -9.81 -20.56 10.18
C VAL A 42 -9.58 -20.97 11.64
N GLY A 43 -8.72 -20.24 12.37
CA GLY A 43 -8.44 -20.47 13.78
C GLY A 43 -9.54 -20.02 14.75
N SER A 44 -10.48 -19.17 14.32
CA SER A 44 -11.61 -18.76 15.17
C SER A 44 -12.75 -19.78 15.19
N GLU A 45 -12.69 -20.78 14.30
CA GLU A 45 -13.75 -21.78 14.10
C GLU A 45 -15.14 -21.17 13.83
N ASN A 46 -15.20 -19.91 13.40
CA ASN A 46 -16.42 -19.22 13.06
C ASN A 46 -16.62 -19.20 11.55
N LEU A 47 -17.62 -19.93 11.05
CA LEU A 47 -17.90 -20.04 9.62
C LEU A 47 -18.17 -18.66 8.98
N GLN A 48 -18.86 -17.74 9.66
CA GLN A 48 -19.13 -16.42 9.08
C GLN A 48 -17.85 -15.59 8.94
N GLU A 49 -16.95 -15.64 9.91
CA GLU A 49 -15.66 -14.93 9.84
C GLU A 49 -14.77 -15.50 8.73
N ILE A 50 -14.74 -16.82 8.57
CA ILE A 50 -13.99 -17.46 7.48
C ILE A 50 -14.55 -17.03 6.12
N LYS A 51 -15.88 -17.06 5.95
CA LYS A 51 -16.54 -16.62 4.71
C LYS A 51 -16.29 -15.14 4.41
N ALA A 52 -16.33 -14.29 5.44
CA ALA A 52 -15.99 -12.87 5.29
C ALA A 52 -14.53 -12.67 4.83
N ALA A 53 -13.59 -13.44 5.40
CA ALA A 53 -12.20 -13.40 4.97
C ALA A 53 -12.00 -13.86 3.52
N PHE A 54 -12.79 -14.83 3.03
CA PHE A 54 -12.77 -15.20 1.61
C PHE A 54 -13.38 -14.14 0.70
N SER A 55 -14.44 -13.45 1.11
CA SER A 55 -14.99 -12.31 0.37
C SER A 55 -13.96 -11.19 0.16
N GLU A 56 -13.12 -10.93 1.17
CA GLU A 56 -12.02 -9.96 1.08
C GLU A 56 -10.96 -10.36 0.03
N ILE A 57 -10.71 -11.66 -0.13
CA ILE A 57 -9.79 -12.17 -1.17
C ILE A 57 -10.42 -12.05 -2.54
N ASP A 58 -11.68 -12.45 -2.70
CA ASP A 58 -12.42 -12.31 -3.96
C ASP A 58 -12.42 -10.85 -4.44
N GLN A 59 -12.65 -9.90 -3.53
CA GLN A 59 -12.56 -8.48 -3.83
C GLN A 59 -11.13 -8.06 -4.21
N SER A 60 -10.12 -8.54 -3.49
CA SER A 60 -8.72 -8.23 -3.80
C SER A 60 -8.27 -8.78 -5.17
N LEU A 61 -8.79 -9.94 -5.58
CA LEU A 61 -8.51 -10.53 -6.89
C LEU A 61 -9.08 -9.68 -8.02
N LYS A 62 -10.33 -9.22 -7.87
CA LYS A 62 -11.02 -8.33 -8.83
C LYS A 62 -10.33 -6.97 -9.00
N ASN A 63 -9.60 -6.53 -7.99
CA ASN A 63 -8.87 -5.26 -8.00
C ASN A 63 -7.48 -5.35 -8.66
N VAL A 64 -7.05 -6.54 -9.10
CA VAL A 64 -5.78 -6.65 -9.84
C VAL A 64 -6.01 -6.25 -11.29
N ASP A 65 -5.29 -5.22 -11.73
CA ASP A 65 -5.38 -4.72 -13.10
C ASP A 65 -4.56 -5.61 -14.03
N MET A 66 -5.28 -6.37 -14.86
CA MET A 66 -4.73 -7.31 -15.83
C MET A 66 -4.01 -6.61 -16.99
N GLU A 67 -4.36 -5.36 -17.29
CA GLU A 67 -3.80 -4.61 -18.42
C GLU A 67 -2.36 -4.15 -18.15
N LEU A 68 -2.00 -4.01 -16.87
CA LEU A 68 -0.63 -3.68 -16.46
C LEU A 68 0.34 -4.85 -16.62
N LEU A 69 -0.16 -6.08 -16.72
CA LEU A 69 0.67 -7.26 -16.89
C LEU A 69 0.87 -7.57 -18.36
N ALA A 70 2.11 -7.82 -18.77
CA ALA A 70 2.45 -8.19 -20.14
C ALA A 70 3.25 -9.51 -20.19
N GLY A 71 3.21 -10.17 -21.35
CA GLY A 71 4.02 -11.34 -21.65
C GLY A 71 3.82 -12.50 -20.66
N HIS A 72 4.93 -13.03 -20.15
CA HIS A 72 4.92 -14.17 -19.21
C HIS A 72 4.12 -13.85 -17.94
N ALA A 73 4.26 -12.64 -17.39
CA ALA A 73 3.59 -12.23 -16.16
C ALA A 73 2.06 -12.29 -16.29
N HIS A 74 1.54 -11.82 -17.43
CA HIS A 74 0.12 -11.86 -17.75
C HIS A 74 -0.41 -13.29 -17.83
N MET A 75 0.29 -14.17 -18.56
CA MET A 75 -0.12 -15.57 -18.73
C MET A 75 -0.16 -16.32 -17.39
N LEU A 76 0.87 -16.16 -16.56
CA LEU A 76 0.89 -16.77 -15.22
C LEU A 76 -0.24 -16.22 -14.36
N TRP A 77 -0.44 -14.91 -14.36
CA TRP A 77 -1.45 -14.30 -13.52
C TRP A 77 -2.86 -14.72 -13.94
N MET A 78 -3.15 -14.85 -15.24
CA MET A 78 -4.42 -15.40 -15.73
C MET A 78 -4.70 -16.81 -15.17
N GLU A 79 -3.70 -17.69 -15.20
CA GLU A 79 -3.83 -19.06 -14.65
C GLU A 79 -4.13 -19.03 -13.15
N TYR A 80 -3.34 -18.29 -12.38
CA TYR A 80 -3.46 -18.26 -10.93
C TYR A 80 -4.67 -17.45 -10.44
N HIS A 81 -5.03 -16.35 -11.11
CA HIS A 81 -6.21 -15.57 -10.82
C HIS A 81 -7.46 -16.45 -10.89
N MET A 82 -7.59 -17.29 -11.92
CA MET A 82 -8.71 -18.22 -12.05
C MET A 82 -8.75 -19.24 -10.90
N ARG A 83 -7.60 -19.84 -10.55
CA ARG A 83 -7.53 -20.81 -9.44
C ARG A 83 -7.89 -20.18 -8.10
N LEU A 84 -7.32 -19.02 -7.80
CA LEU A 84 -7.58 -18.28 -6.57
C LEU A 84 -9.03 -17.79 -6.50
N SER A 85 -9.62 -17.39 -7.63
CA SER A 85 -11.04 -17.02 -7.69
C SER A 85 -11.94 -18.20 -7.39
N ASN A 86 -11.63 -19.40 -7.90
CA ASN A 86 -12.37 -20.61 -7.56
C ASN A 86 -12.26 -20.94 -6.06
N ASP A 87 -11.05 -20.90 -5.49
CA ASP A 87 -10.86 -21.12 -4.05
C ASP A 87 -11.65 -20.10 -3.21
N ALA A 88 -11.68 -18.84 -3.64
CA ALA A 88 -12.44 -17.79 -2.96
C ALA A 88 -13.94 -18.05 -3.01
N VAL A 89 -14.49 -18.40 -4.18
CA VAL A 89 -15.91 -18.74 -4.33
C VAL A 89 -16.28 -19.98 -3.51
N GLU A 90 -15.46 -21.03 -3.50
CA GLU A 90 -15.68 -22.22 -2.69
C GLU A 90 -15.71 -21.88 -1.19
N GLY A 91 -14.78 -21.06 -0.73
CA GLY A 91 -14.74 -20.56 0.65
C GLY A 91 -15.98 -19.73 1.01
N ILE A 92 -16.42 -18.82 0.13
CA ILE A 92 -17.63 -18.02 0.28
C ILE A 92 -18.91 -18.88 0.27
N GLN A 93 -18.92 -19.99 -0.46
CA GLN A 93 -20.09 -20.86 -0.56
C GLN A 93 -20.08 -22.03 0.43
N ALA A 94 -19.02 -22.15 1.24
CA ALA A 94 -18.87 -23.19 2.23
C ALA A 94 -20.10 -23.26 3.15
N LYS A 95 -20.65 -24.48 3.28
CA LYS A 95 -21.81 -24.78 4.15
C LYS A 95 -21.37 -25.19 5.56
N THR A 96 -20.18 -25.75 5.67
CA THR A 96 -19.60 -26.19 6.94
C THR A 96 -18.20 -25.61 7.15
N ILE A 97 -17.76 -25.57 8.41
CA ILE A 97 -16.38 -25.19 8.74
C ILE A 97 -15.37 -26.14 8.09
N LYS A 98 -15.73 -27.43 7.92
CA LYS A 98 -14.87 -28.41 7.25
C LYS A 98 -14.64 -28.03 5.79
N ASP A 99 -15.70 -27.67 5.07
CA ASP A 99 -15.61 -27.23 3.67
C ASP A 99 -14.78 -25.95 3.56
N ALA A 100 -15.01 -24.99 4.46
CA ALA A 100 -14.26 -23.74 4.51
C ALA A 100 -12.76 -23.95 4.81
N LYS A 101 -12.44 -24.89 5.71
CA LYS A 101 -11.05 -25.30 6.01
C LYS A 101 -10.39 -25.98 4.79
N ALA A 102 -11.14 -26.76 4.00
CA ALA A 102 -10.62 -27.38 2.79
C ALA A 102 -10.31 -26.33 1.71
N ALA A 103 -11.23 -25.40 1.45
CA ALA A 103 -10.99 -24.27 0.55
C ALA A 103 -9.79 -23.43 1.03
N ALA A 104 -9.64 -23.21 2.34
CA ALA A 104 -8.55 -22.42 2.88
C ALA A 104 -7.18 -23.09 2.69
N LYS A 105 -7.14 -24.43 2.72
CA LYS A 105 -5.94 -25.20 2.40
C LYS A 105 -5.57 -25.07 0.92
N SER A 106 -6.54 -25.26 0.01
CA SER A 106 -6.33 -25.08 -1.44
C SER A 106 -5.82 -23.69 -1.77
N LEU A 107 -6.49 -22.66 -1.23
CA LEU A 107 -6.06 -21.27 -1.34
C LEU A 107 -4.62 -21.07 -0.86
N ALA A 108 -4.25 -21.59 0.32
CA ALA A 108 -2.91 -21.42 0.86
C ALA A 108 -1.82 -22.05 -0.02
N GLU A 109 -2.11 -23.20 -0.64
CA GLU A 109 -1.22 -23.86 -1.59
C GLU A 109 -1.05 -23.02 -2.87
N ASN A 110 -2.16 -22.57 -3.47
CA ASN A 110 -2.15 -21.72 -4.66
C ASN A 110 -1.44 -20.38 -4.42
N ILE A 111 -1.67 -19.74 -3.27
CA ILE A 111 -0.97 -18.51 -2.86
C ILE A 111 0.54 -18.74 -2.71
N SER A 112 0.95 -19.89 -2.19
CA SER A 112 2.37 -20.24 -2.08
C SER A 112 3.02 -20.39 -3.46
N PHE A 113 2.31 -20.98 -4.43
CA PHE A 113 2.79 -21.05 -5.81
C PHE A 113 2.88 -19.67 -6.47
N VAL A 114 1.87 -18.80 -6.30
CA VAL A 114 1.92 -17.42 -6.79
C VAL A 114 3.11 -16.68 -6.20
N ALA A 115 3.29 -16.74 -4.88
CA ALA A 115 4.42 -16.09 -4.22
C ALA A 115 5.76 -16.58 -4.79
N ALA A 116 5.91 -17.89 -5.00
CA ALA A 116 7.11 -18.47 -5.62
C ALA A 116 7.35 -18.01 -7.06
N LYS A 117 6.32 -18.08 -7.90
CA LYS A 117 6.42 -17.76 -9.33
C LYS A 117 6.69 -16.28 -9.58
N PHE A 118 6.07 -15.41 -8.81
CA PHE A 118 6.23 -13.95 -8.94
C PHE A 118 7.42 -13.42 -8.15
N GLY A 119 8.20 -14.27 -7.48
CA GLY A 119 9.33 -13.84 -6.65
C GLY A 119 8.89 -13.00 -5.44
N LEU A 120 7.66 -13.20 -4.97
CA LEU A 120 7.03 -12.54 -3.82
C LEU A 120 7.09 -13.42 -2.57
N VAL A 121 7.98 -14.43 -2.57
CA VAL A 121 8.24 -15.27 -1.41
C VAL A 121 8.82 -14.38 -0.32
N HIS A 122 8.12 -14.30 0.81
CA HIS A 122 8.72 -13.83 2.04
C HIS A 122 9.84 -14.80 2.42
N LYS A 123 11.10 -14.48 2.10
CA LYS A 123 12.19 -14.93 2.96
C LYS A 123 11.94 -14.23 4.30
N HIS A 124 11.36 -14.94 5.27
CA HIS A 124 11.60 -14.59 6.66
C HIS A 124 13.13 -14.58 6.82
N PRO A 125 13.68 -13.37 7.00
CA PRO A 125 13.85 -12.87 8.34
C PRO A 125 13.41 -11.41 8.40
N ALA A 126 12.21 -11.15 8.94
CA ALA A 126 12.11 -9.93 9.72
C ALA A 126 13.02 -10.19 10.94
N SER A 127 14.17 -9.54 11.00
CA SER A 127 14.78 -9.31 12.30
C SER A 127 13.68 -8.67 13.15
N GLU A 128 13.43 -9.22 14.33
CA GLU A 128 12.38 -8.74 15.25
C GLU A 128 12.54 -7.23 15.61
N GLY A 129 13.64 -6.59 15.21
CA GLY A 129 13.92 -5.16 15.39
C GLY A 129 13.57 -4.20 14.24
N SER A 130 13.07 -4.65 13.07
CA SER A 130 12.79 -3.76 11.91
C SER A 130 11.31 -3.68 11.51
N ARG A 131 10.41 -4.36 12.22
CA ARG A 131 8.98 -4.39 11.89
C ARG A 131 8.25 -3.30 12.68
N ILE A 132 7.74 -2.29 11.98
CA ILE A 132 6.89 -1.28 12.60
C ILE A 132 5.64 -1.98 13.16
N SER A 133 5.19 -1.62 14.37
CA SER A 133 4.06 -2.30 15.00
C SER A 133 2.74 -2.07 14.24
N ASP A 134 1.84 -3.05 14.28
CA ASP A 134 0.49 -2.91 13.69
C ASP A 134 -0.29 -1.76 14.33
N THR A 135 -0.06 -1.48 15.61
CA THR A 135 -0.68 -0.37 16.31
C THR A 135 -0.22 0.97 15.73
N PHE A 136 1.08 1.15 15.51
CA PHE A 136 1.60 2.36 14.87
C PHE A 136 1.07 2.50 13.45
N ARG A 137 1.06 1.42 12.66
CA ARG A 137 0.49 1.43 11.29
C ARG A 137 -0.95 1.92 11.27
N LYS A 138 -1.79 1.45 12.21
CA LYS A 138 -3.18 1.89 12.34
C LYS A 138 -3.31 3.35 12.76
N GLN A 139 -2.42 3.85 13.62
CA GLN A 139 -2.40 5.27 13.99
C GLN A 139 -1.99 6.13 12.80
N LEU A 140 -0.95 5.73 12.06
CA LEU A 140 -0.52 6.39 10.84
C LEU A 140 -1.60 6.36 9.75
N ALA A 141 -2.38 5.27 9.65
CA ALA A 141 -3.49 5.17 8.71
C ALA A 141 -4.50 6.32 8.89
N LYS A 142 -4.83 6.66 10.14
CA LYS A 142 -5.74 7.78 10.45
C LYS A 142 -5.21 9.14 10.01
N VAL A 143 -3.89 9.32 10.03
CA VAL A 143 -3.23 10.53 9.51
C VAL A 143 -3.41 10.59 7.99
N PHE A 144 -3.15 9.49 7.28
CA PHE A 144 -3.37 9.40 5.83
C PHE A 144 -4.84 9.59 5.45
N GLU A 145 -5.78 8.94 6.15
CA GLU A 145 -7.22 9.11 5.94
C GLU A 145 -7.64 10.58 6.02
N SER A 146 -7.15 11.30 7.05
CA SER A 146 -7.44 12.73 7.20
C SER A 146 -6.78 13.58 6.12
N TYR A 147 -5.58 13.22 5.66
CA TYR A 147 -4.93 13.87 4.53
C TYR A 147 -5.70 13.67 3.22
N PHE A 148 -6.20 12.46 2.94
CA PHE A 148 -7.02 12.20 1.75
C PHE A 148 -8.34 12.97 1.80
N ALA A 149 -8.91 13.17 2.99
CA ALA A 149 -10.06 14.06 3.16
C ALA A 149 -9.74 15.53 2.81
N ILE A 150 -8.55 16.04 3.15
CA ILE A 150 -8.08 17.37 2.70
C ILE A 150 -7.92 17.37 1.17
N GLN A 151 -7.25 16.37 0.62
CA GLN A 151 -6.98 16.24 -0.82
C GLN A 151 -8.29 16.27 -1.62
N GLN A 152 -9.27 15.43 -1.24
CA GLN A 152 -10.55 15.37 -1.91
C GLN A 152 -11.33 16.68 -1.76
N ALA A 153 -11.31 17.30 -0.57
CA ALA A 153 -11.97 18.59 -0.37
C ALA A 153 -11.38 19.70 -1.27
N LEU A 154 -10.06 19.71 -1.48
CA LEU A 154 -9.40 20.67 -2.38
C LEU A 154 -9.63 20.36 -3.86
N ALA A 155 -9.72 19.07 -4.22
CA ALA A 155 -10.14 18.63 -5.55
C ALA A 155 -11.58 19.07 -5.87
N ASP A 156 -12.42 19.15 -4.83
CA ASP A 156 -13.82 19.61 -4.90
C ASP A 156 -14.00 21.12 -4.71
N ASP A 157 -12.92 21.91 -4.55
CA ASP A 157 -12.96 23.34 -4.22
C ASP A 157 -13.71 23.69 -2.91
N LYS A 158 -13.79 22.75 -1.96
CA LYS A 158 -14.51 22.90 -0.67
C LYS A 158 -13.58 23.33 0.46
N VAL A 159 -13.32 24.64 0.55
CA VAL A 159 -12.47 25.27 1.58
C VAL A 159 -12.80 24.82 3.01
N GLN A 160 -14.08 24.91 3.40
CA GLN A 160 -14.49 24.59 4.77
C GLN A 160 -14.18 23.12 5.14
N LEU A 161 -14.47 22.18 4.24
CA LEU A 161 -14.18 20.76 4.48
C LEU A 161 -12.67 20.49 4.52
N ALA A 162 -11.88 21.19 3.69
CA ALA A 162 -10.42 21.06 3.71
C ALA A 162 -9.85 21.55 5.05
N THR A 163 -10.27 22.72 5.53
CA THR A 163 -9.86 23.28 6.83
C THR A 163 -10.27 22.37 7.99
N GLU A 164 -11.50 21.84 8.00
CA GLU A 164 -11.97 20.89 9.01
C GLU A 164 -11.17 19.57 8.98
N SER A 165 -10.82 19.09 7.79
CA SER A 165 -10.02 17.86 7.62
C SER A 165 -8.57 18.07 8.05
N ALA A 166 -8.01 19.27 7.86
CA ALA A 166 -6.71 19.63 8.40
C ALA A 166 -6.68 19.62 9.94
N LYS A 167 -7.76 20.07 10.58
CA LYS A 167 -7.91 19.95 12.03
C LYS A 167 -7.92 18.47 12.47
N LYS A 168 -8.70 17.63 11.79
CA LYS A 168 -8.73 16.17 12.06
C LYS A 168 -7.37 15.52 11.85
N ALA A 169 -6.63 15.93 10.82
CA ALA A 169 -5.27 15.45 10.58
C ALA A 169 -4.31 15.85 11.71
N SER A 170 -4.44 17.07 12.25
CA SER A 170 -3.65 17.52 13.42
C SER A 170 -3.96 16.66 14.65
N ASP A 171 -5.24 16.38 14.91
CA ASP A 171 -5.66 15.53 16.03
C ASP A 171 -5.17 14.09 15.87
N ALA A 172 -5.27 13.53 14.65
CA ALA A 172 -4.77 12.20 14.32
C ALA A 172 -3.25 12.11 14.50
N LEU A 173 -2.51 13.14 14.06
CA LEU A 173 -1.05 13.21 14.21
C LEU A 173 -0.63 13.21 15.68
N LYS A 174 -1.31 14.00 16.52
CA LYS A 174 -1.06 14.06 17.98
C LYS A 174 -1.37 12.75 18.71
N ALA A 175 -2.27 11.94 18.14
CA ALA A 175 -2.65 10.65 18.70
C ALA A 175 -1.67 9.51 18.37
N VAL A 176 -0.65 9.76 17.53
CA VAL A 176 0.37 8.75 17.21
C VAL A 176 1.28 8.52 18.42
N ASP A 177 1.32 7.28 18.91
CA ASP A 177 2.17 6.90 20.04
C ASP A 177 3.58 6.60 19.57
N MET A 178 4.46 7.58 19.81
CA MET A 178 5.87 7.52 19.44
C MET A 178 6.67 6.45 20.18
N LYS A 179 6.16 5.89 21.28
CA LYS A 179 6.80 4.79 22.01
C LYS A 179 6.72 3.47 21.25
N LEU A 180 5.89 3.40 20.22
CA LEU A 180 5.77 2.24 19.33
C LEU A 180 6.88 2.16 18.29
N LEU A 181 7.78 3.14 18.24
CA LEU A 181 8.90 3.22 17.32
C LEU A 181 10.21 2.87 18.02
N SER A 182 11.12 2.21 17.29
CA SER A 182 12.51 2.05 17.74
C SER A 182 13.21 3.41 17.78
N SER A 183 14.33 3.52 18.49
CA SER A 183 15.01 4.82 18.65
C SER A 183 15.33 5.53 17.33
N GLN A 184 15.81 4.79 16.32
CA GLN A 184 16.11 5.36 15.01
C GLN A 184 14.85 5.85 14.28
N GLU A 185 13.76 5.09 14.36
CA GLU A 185 12.49 5.41 13.71
C GLU A 185 11.78 6.54 14.45
N HIS A 186 11.94 6.62 15.77
CA HIS A 186 11.46 7.71 16.63
C HIS A 186 12.10 9.04 16.25
N ASP A 187 13.42 9.09 16.06
CA ASP A 187 14.14 10.32 15.68
C ASP A 187 13.70 10.83 14.30
N LYS A 188 13.46 9.91 13.35
CA LYS A 188 12.90 10.26 12.04
C LYS A 188 11.47 10.77 12.17
N TRP A 189 10.64 10.07 12.94
CA TRP A 189 9.25 10.47 13.16
C TRP A 189 9.16 11.84 13.82
N MET A 190 9.99 12.17 14.82
CA MET A 190 10.02 13.50 15.45
C MET A 190 10.18 14.63 14.43
N LYS A 191 11.10 14.47 13.47
CA LYS A 191 11.31 15.47 12.42
C LYS A 191 10.09 15.55 11.50
N PHE A 192 9.57 14.38 11.13
CA PHE A 192 8.43 14.30 10.24
C PHE A 192 7.15 14.88 10.84
N SER A 193 6.87 14.59 12.11
CA SER A 193 5.68 15.05 12.80
C SER A 193 5.74 16.55 13.10
N ALA A 194 6.91 17.10 13.43
CA ALA A 194 7.07 18.53 13.64
C ALA A 194 6.77 19.35 12.36
N GLU A 195 7.26 18.90 11.21
CA GLU A 195 6.97 19.54 9.91
C GLU A 195 5.47 19.46 9.59
N LEU A 196 4.83 18.30 9.79
CA LEU A 196 3.38 18.15 9.58
C LEU A 196 2.56 19.03 10.54
N GLU A 197 2.92 19.06 11.82
CA GLU A 197 2.19 19.84 12.82
C GLU A 197 2.21 21.33 12.51
N SER A 198 3.36 21.86 12.08
CA SER A 198 3.50 23.26 11.66
C SER A 198 2.53 23.60 10.53
N VAL A 199 2.55 22.81 9.45
CA VAL A 199 1.71 23.07 8.27
C VAL A 199 0.22 22.86 8.57
N LEU A 200 -0.13 21.84 9.36
CA LEU A 200 -1.53 21.58 9.74
C LEU A 200 -2.10 22.68 10.64
N SER A 201 -1.28 23.31 11.48
CA SER A 201 -1.68 24.46 12.29
C SER A 201 -2.14 25.63 11.42
N GLU A 202 -1.40 25.92 10.35
CA GLU A 202 -1.73 26.99 9.38
C GLU A 202 -2.96 26.62 8.54
N ALA A 203 -2.96 25.43 7.94
CA ALA A 203 -4.05 24.93 7.11
C ALA A 203 -5.40 24.89 7.85
N SER A 204 -5.39 24.49 9.12
CA SER A 204 -6.61 24.39 9.96
C SER A 204 -7.25 25.75 10.32
N GLN A 205 -6.57 26.86 10.02
CA GLN A 205 -7.05 28.22 10.26
C GLN A 205 -7.32 28.98 8.96
N SER A 206 -6.85 28.45 7.83
CA SER A 206 -6.98 29.11 6.54
C SER A 206 -8.44 29.15 6.06
N LYS A 207 -8.78 30.26 5.40
CA LYS A 207 -10.07 30.50 4.72
C LYS A 207 -9.88 30.77 3.23
N ASP A 208 -8.64 30.71 2.75
CA ASP A 208 -8.28 30.99 1.36
C ASP A 208 -7.85 29.67 0.70
N ILE A 209 -8.51 29.34 -0.41
CA ILE A 209 -8.24 28.10 -1.15
C ILE A 209 -6.82 28.06 -1.73
N LYS A 210 -6.24 29.20 -2.11
CA LYS A 210 -4.88 29.27 -2.63
C LYS A 210 -3.87 28.95 -1.55
N LEU A 211 -4.01 29.57 -0.37
CA LEU A 211 -3.17 29.28 0.78
C LEU A 211 -3.30 27.81 1.21
N LEU A 212 -4.53 27.28 1.27
CA LEU A 212 -4.74 25.85 1.57
C LEU A 212 -4.06 24.91 0.56
N ARG A 213 -3.98 25.29 -0.72
CA ARG A 213 -3.28 24.50 -1.74
C ARG A 213 -1.76 24.55 -1.57
N GLU A 214 -1.23 25.71 -1.17
CA GLU A 214 0.19 25.86 -0.82
C GLU A 214 0.55 25.02 0.42
N ASP A 215 -0.29 25.09 1.47
CA ASP A 215 -0.14 24.24 2.66
C ASP A 215 -0.22 22.76 2.28
N PHE A 216 -1.21 22.39 1.48
CA PHE A 216 -1.39 21.01 1.01
C PHE A 216 -0.21 20.51 0.18
N TYR A 217 0.45 21.37 -0.59
CA TYR A 217 1.68 21.02 -1.28
C TYR A 217 2.80 20.64 -0.30
N LEU A 218 2.96 21.39 0.80
CA LEU A 218 3.93 21.06 1.85
C LEU A 218 3.56 19.76 2.57
N LEU A 219 2.28 19.56 2.90
CA LEU A 219 1.78 18.31 3.50
C LEU A 219 2.05 17.11 2.58
N SER A 220 1.80 17.26 1.29
CA SER A 220 1.96 16.20 0.29
C SER A 220 3.41 15.76 0.17
N GLN A 221 4.35 16.71 0.10
CA GLN A 221 5.77 16.38 0.10
C GLN A 221 6.17 15.62 1.37
N GLN A 222 5.66 16.06 2.52
CA GLN A 222 6.05 15.48 3.79
C GLN A 222 5.45 14.09 4.01
N LEU A 223 4.18 13.89 3.67
CA LEU A 223 3.55 12.57 3.69
C LEU A 223 4.11 11.63 2.62
N ALA A 224 4.63 12.13 1.50
CA ALA A 224 5.32 11.29 0.53
C ALA A 224 6.61 10.71 1.12
N LYS A 225 7.39 11.52 1.87
CA LYS A 225 8.58 11.01 2.59
C LYS A 225 8.19 9.97 3.65
N ILE A 226 7.14 10.22 4.41
CA ILE A 226 6.61 9.30 5.42
C ILE A 226 6.14 8.00 4.77
N ALA A 227 5.38 8.08 3.67
CA ALA A 227 4.93 6.92 2.91
C ALA A 227 6.12 6.11 2.39
N LYS A 228 7.13 6.74 1.79
CA LYS A 228 8.33 6.05 1.32
C LYS A 228 9.14 5.42 2.45
N HIS A 229 9.15 6.06 3.62
CA HIS A 229 9.92 5.61 4.77
C HIS A 229 9.21 4.56 5.62
N PHE A 230 7.88 4.54 5.73
CA PHE A 230 7.13 3.55 6.52
C PHE A 230 6.30 2.57 5.68
N GLY A 231 6.15 2.85 4.38
CA GLY A 231 5.27 2.13 3.46
C GLY A 231 3.81 2.56 3.57
N SER A 232 2.95 1.87 2.82
CA SER A 232 1.50 1.96 3.00
C SER A 232 1.08 1.41 4.36
N THR A 233 -0.01 1.96 4.90
CA THR A 233 -0.53 1.62 6.24
C THR A 233 -1.52 0.45 6.22
N GLY A 234 -1.81 -0.09 5.03
CA GLY A 234 -2.77 -1.16 4.83
C GLY A 234 -2.52 -1.94 3.53
N PRO A 235 -3.46 -2.83 3.16
CA PRO A 235 -3.37 -3.67 1.96
C PRO A 235 -3.66 -2.91 0.67
N SER A 236 -4.07 -1.65 0.70
CA SER A 236 -4.16 -0.77 -0.47
C SER A 236 -2.89 0.08 -0.60
N PRO A 237 -2.39 0.33 -1.83
CA PRO A 237 -1.18 1.11 -2.02
C PRO A 237 -1.48 2.59 -1.83
N LEU A 238 -0.42 3.37 -1.71
CA LEU A 238 -0.47 4.82 -1.88
C LEU A 238 0.05 5.16 -3.27
N TYR A 239 -0.73 5.92 -4.03
CA TYR A 239 -0.33 6.42 -5.33
C TYR A 239 0.27 7.80 -5.15
N ILE A 240 1.48 8.02 -5.64
CA ILE A 240 2.06 9.35 -5.77
C ILE A 240 1.78 9.81 -7.19
N LEU A 241 0.93 10.82 -7.32
CA LEU A 241 0.58 11.45 -8.59
C LEU A 241 1.33 12.77 -8.74
N ARG A 242 1.50 13.21 -9.99
CA ARG A 242 2.12 14.50 -10.32
C ARG A 242 1.36 15.24 -11.40
N CYS A 243 1.11 16.53 -11.21
CA CYS A 243 0.63 17.44 -12.24
C CYS A 243 1.76 18.42 -12.57
N PRO A 244 2.34 18.40 -13.79
CA PRO A 244 3.47 19.25 -14.15
C PRO A 244 3.11 20.74 -14.22
N MET A 245 1.82 21.07 -14.38
CA MET A 245 1.35 22.44 -14.53
C MET A 245 1.12 23.17 -13.20
N ALA A 246 1.11 22.46 -12.08
CA ALA A 246 0.85 23.06 -10.77
C ALA A 246 1.91 24.11 -10.40
N PHE A 247 1.48 25.18 -9.72
CA PHE A 247 2.32 26.28 -9.23
C PHE A 247 3.23 26.87 -10.33
N ASP A 248 2.62 27.45 -11.36
CA ASP A 248 3.32 28.10 -12.49
C ASP A 248 4.26 27.15 -13.25
N ASN A 249 3.77 25.94 -13.58
CA ASN A 249 4.53 24.89 -14.26
C ASN A 249 5.80 24.39 -13.52
N LYS A 250 5.92 24.66 -12.21
CA LYS A 250 6.96 24.04 -11.37
C LYS A 250 6.65 22.56 -11.10
N GLY A 251 5.36 22.21 -11.18
CA GLY A 251 4.84 20.88 -10.93
C GLY A 251 4.75 20.56 -9.45
N ALA A 252 3.79 19.70 -9.09
CA ALA A 252 3.61 19.25 -7.72
C ALA A 252 3.12 17.81 -7.67
N GLN A 253 3.59 17.10 -6.63
CA GLN A 253 3.18 15.74 -6.31
C GLN A 253 2.14 15.72 -5.21
N TRP A 254 1.26 14.73 -5.19
CA TRP A 254 0.38 14.44 -4.06
C TRP A 254 0.18 12.94 -3.90
N LEU A 255 -0.31 12.51 -2.73
CA LEU A 255 -0.71 11.11 -2.53
C LEU A 255 -2.22 10.95 -2.70
N GLN A 256 -2.63 9.80 -3.21
CA GLN A 256 -4.02 9.38 -3.29
C GLN A 256 -4.12 7.89 -2.93
N ASP A 257 -5.30 7.45 -2.49
CA ASP A 257 -5.59 6.06 -2.11
C ASP A 257 -6.11 5.20 -3.29
N ASN A 258 -6.21 5.80 -4.47
CA ASN A 258 -6.61 5.18 -5.72
C ASN A 258 -5.88 5.82 -6.91
N ASP A 259 -6.01 5.21 -8.09
CA ASP A 259 -5.37 5.64 -9.34
C ASP A 259 -6.20 6.63 -10.18
N GLN A 260 -7.43 6.97 -9.75
CA GLN A 260 -8.29 7.92 -10.46
C GLN A 260 -7.90 9.36 -10.12
N THR A 261 -7.19 10.03 -11.02
CA THR A 261 -6.66 11.39 -10.81
C THR A 261 -7.74 12.35 -10.31
N SER A 262 -7.55 12.87 -9.08
CA SER A 262 -8.32 14.00 -8.53
C SER A 262 -7.36 15.08 -8.06
N ASN A 263 -7.12 16.10 -8.90
CA ASN A 263 -6.08 17.10 -8.68
C ASN A 263 -6.48 18.13 -7.60
N PRO A 264 -5.79 18.16 -6.43
CA PRO A 264 -6.12 19.10 -5.35
C PRO A 264 -5.64 20.53 -5.62
N TYR A 265 -4.66 20.71 -6.50
CA TYR A 265 -4.04 22.02 -6.81
C TYR A 265 -4.86 22.86 -7.77
N PHE A 266 -5.65 22.23 -8.63
CA PHE A 266 -6.53 22.93 -9.59
C PHE A 266 -8.02 22.75 -9.32
N GLY A 267 -8.41 21.79 -8.48
CA GLY A 267 -9.81 21.54 -8.18
C GLY A 267 -10.61 21.17 -9.43
N GLN A 268 -11.84 21.65 -9.51
CA GLN A 268 -12.75 21.36 -10.62
C GLN A 268 -12.26 21.91 -11.97
N MET A 269 -11.37 22.91 -11.95
CA MET A 269 -10.85 23.53 -13.17
C MET A 269 -10.04 22.55 -14.03
N MET A 270 -9.20 21.72 -13.38
CA MET A 270 -8.36 20.72 -14.05
C MET A 270 -8.24 19.47 -13.18
N LEU A 271 -9.39 18.93 -12.79
CA LEU A 271 -9.48 17.78 -11.86
C LEU A 271 -8.66 16.58 -12.34
N GLN A 272 -8.60 16.38 -13.66
CA GLN A 272 -7.89 15.28 -14.30
C GLN A 272 -6.43 15.64 -14.69
N CYS A 273 -5.88 16.80 -14.30
CA CYS A 273 -4.46 17.08 -14.56
C CYS A 273 -3.59 16.20 -13.67
N GLY A 274 -2.73 15.40 -14.30
CA GLY A 274 -1.69 14.63 -13.65
C GLY A 274 -1.87 13.14 -13.84
N GLY A 275 -0.87 12.39 -13.40
CA GLY A 275 -0.87 10.94 -13.49
C GLY A 275 0.00 10.31 -12.41
N VAL A 276 -0.17 9.00 -12.22
CA VAL A 276 0.62 8.20 -11.30
C VAL A 276 2.09 8.20 -11.74
N GLU A 277 2.97 8.64 -10.85
CA GLU A 277 4.44 8.63 -11.03
C GLU A 277 5.07 7.48 -10.25
N GLU A 278 4.53 7.17 -9.08
CA GLU A 278 5.07 6.14 -8.20
C GLU A 278 3.96 5.47 -7.38
N VAL A 279 4.16 4.20 -7.03
CA VAL A 279 3.25 3.44 -6.17
C VAL A 279 4.04 2.95 -4.96
N VAL A 280 3.56 3.31 -3.77
CA VAL A 280 4.18 2.96 -2.49
C VAL A 280 3.32 1.94 -1.77
N GLY A 281 3.90 0.80 -1.41
CA GLY A 281 3.21 -0.24 -0.65
C GLY A 281 3.84 -0.57 0.70
N ILE A 282 3.44 -1.70 1.31
CA ILE A 282 3.85 -2.08 2.67
C ILE A 282 5.37 -2.30 2.75
N LYS A 283 6.12 -1.48 3.50
CA LYS A 283 7.60 -1.45 3.44
C LYS A 283 8.33 -2.80 3.53
N GLU A 284 7.84 -3.74 4.34
CA GLU A 284 8.36 -5.12 4.46
C GLU A 284 8.45 -5.88 3.12
N ILE A 285 7.81 -5.34 2.09
CA ILE A 285 7.49 -5.99 0.83
C ILE A 285 8.17 -5.27 -0.37
N TRP A 286 8.66 -4.03 -0.18
CA TRP A 286 9.14 -3.14 -1.26
C TRP A 286 10.65 -2.97 -1.35
N GLU A 287 11.39 -3.24 -0.29
CA GLU A 287 12.86 -3.25 -0.36
C GLU A 287 13.35 -4.54 -1.06
N LYS A 288 13.46 -4.49 -2.39
CA LYS A 288 14.54 -5.25 -3.07
C LYS A 288 15.85 -4.64 -2.55
N LYS A 289 16.78 -5.50 -2.15
CA LYS A 289 18.17 -5.09 -1.90
C LYS A 289 18.75 -4.51 -3.19
N ASP A 290 18.73 -3.20 -3.33
CA ASP A 290 19.80 -2.51 -4.03
C ASP A 290 20.98 -2.43 -3.07
N LYS A 291 21.71 -3.55 -2.98
CA LYS A 291 23.12 -3.72 -2.59
C LYS A 291 23.48 -5.20 -2.46
#